data_AF-A0A3D5NDV0-F1
#
_entry.id   AF-A0A3D5NDV0-F1
#
_cell.length_a   1.000
_cell.length_b   1.000
_cell.length_c   1.000
_cell.angle_alpha   90.00
_cell.angle_beta   90.00
_cell.angle_gamma   90.00
#
_symmetry.space_group_name_H-M   'P 1'
#
loop_
_entity.id
_entity.type
_entity.pdbx_description
1 polymer ?
#
loop_
_entity_poly.entity_id
_entity_poly.type
_entity_poly.pdbx_seq_one_letter_code
_entity_poly.pdbx_strand_id
1 'polypeptide(L)'
;MPIDPILDPSSLARELSGRHLINGELVASQSGKNFDVLNPATGKVIGQAADGDAQDVAIAVGVAKKAQKDWAERPARERGKLVAECGRVLMSHTEELGRLIALESGKALRTESRVEASVLADMFVFFGGLASELKGETVPFNPNMMTLTTREPVGVVGAIIPWNVPLLLMAIKVAPA
;
A
#
# COMPACT_ATOMS: atom_id res chain seq x y z
N MET A 1 -15.99 11.92 2.43
CA MET A 1 -16.79 11.68 1.21
C MET A 1 -16.71 10.18 0.95
N PRO A 2 -17.80 9.47 0.60
CA PRO A 2 -17.69 8.07 0.18
C PRO A 2 -16.76 8.00 -1.03
N ILE A 3 -15.83 7.06 -1.02
CA ILE A 3 -15.01 6.74 -2.19
C ILE A 3 -15.82 5.66 -2.91
N ASP A 4 -16.57 6.03 -3.93
CA ASP A 4 -17.41 5.07 -4.66
C ASP A 4 -16.57 4.35 -5.73
N PRO A 5 -16.73 3.03 -5.93
CA PRO A 5 -15.95 2.29 -6.93
C PRO A 5 -16.23 2.72 -8.38
N ILE A 6 -15.19 2.93 -9.16
CA ILE A 6 -15.21 3.21 -10.60
C ILE A 6 -15.05 1.91 -11.38
N LEU A 7 -16.16 1.35 -11.87
CA LEU A 7 -16.16 0.03 -12.53
C LEU A 7 -15.71 0.05 -14.00
N ASP A 8 -15.51 1.23 -14.60
CA ASP A 8 -14.80 1.36 -15.88
C ASP A 8 -13.28 1.50 -15.62
N PRO A 9 -12.49 0.43 -15.83
CA PRO A 9 -11.06 0.48 -15.55
C PRO A 9 -10.31 1.47 -16.45
N SER A 10 -10.85 1.80 -17.63
CA SER A 10 -10.22 2.78 -18.52
C SER A 10 -10.43 4.20 -18.02
N SER A 11 -11.57 4.50 -17.39
CA SER A 11 -11.81 5.78 -16.71
C SER A 11 -10.89 5.91 -15.49
N LEU A 12 -10.83 4.87 -14.66
CA LEU A 12 -9.98 4.87 -13.47
C LEU A 12 -8.49 5.03 -13.82
N ALA A 13 -7.99 4.30 -14.82
CA ALA A 13 -6.61 4.44 -15.27
C ALA A 13 -6.27 5.87 -15.73
N ARG A 14 -7.22 6.57 -16.39
CA ARG A 14 -7.06 7.97 -16.80
C ARG A 14 -7.09 8.94 -15.62
N GLU A 15 -7.93 8.69 -14.62
CA GLU A 15 -8.01 9.52 -13.42
C GLU A 15 -6.72 9.47 -12.59
N LEU A 16 -6.11 8.29 -12.48
CA LEU A 16 -4.85 8.07 -11.75
C LEU A 16 -3.60 8.43 -12.57
N SER A 17 -3.77 8.77 -13.85
CA SER A 17 -2.68 8.94 -14.81
C SER A 17 -1.75 10.10 -14.44
N GLY A 18 -0.44 9.85 -14.49
CA GLY A 18 0.61 10.86 -14.31
C GLY A 18 0.71 11.38 -12.88
N ARG A 19 0.30 10.59 -11.88
CA ARG A 19 0.32 10.99 -10.47
C ARG A 19 1.10 10.01 -9.59
N HIS A 20 1.75 10.55 -8.57
CA HIS A 20 2.17 9.87 -7.35
C HIS A 20 1.18 10.17 -6.22
N LEU A 21 1.11 9.30 -5.21
CA LEU A 21 0.43 9.59 -3.95
C LEU A 21 1.47 9.92 -2.87
N ILE A 22 1.55 11.20 -2.46
CA ILE A 22 2.50 11.67 -1.44
C ILE A 22 1.75 12.57 -0.45
N ASN A 23 1.96 12.38 0.85
CA ASN A 23 1.30 13.16 1.91
C ASN A 23 -0.24 13.15 1.84
N GLY A 24 -0.83 12.07 1.33
CA GLY A 24 -2.29 11.95 1.15
C GLY A 24 -2.83 12.67 -0.09
N GLU A 25 -1.98 13.18 -0.98
CA GLU A 25 -2.37 13.93 -2.17
C GLU A 25 -1.84 13.30 -3.47
N LEU A 26 -2.62 13.39 -4.55
CA LEU A 26 -2.21 13.00 -5.89
C LEU A 26 -1.41 14.14 -6.56
N VAL A 27 -0.10 13.95 -6.73
CA VAL A 27 0.84 14.96 -7.23
C VAL A 27 1.55 14.50 -8.49
N ALA A 28 1.93 15.41 -9.38
CA ALA A 28 2.78 15.07 -10.53
C ALA A 28 4.23 14.83 -10.09
N SER A 29 5.05 14.21 -10.94
CA SER A 29 6.51 14.15 -10.74
C SER A 29 7.10 15.56 -10.74
N GLN A 30 8.18 15.79 -9.98
CA GLN A 30 8.88 17.09 -9.98
C GLN A 30 9.39 17.48 -11.36
N SER A 31 9.81 16.48 -12.16
CA SER A 31 10.29 16.69 -13.52
C SER A 31 9.15 16.91 -14.54
N GLY A 32 7.90 16.63 -14.17
CA GLY A 32 6.74 16.62 -15.06
C GLY A 32 6.76 15.48 -16.10
N LYS A 33 7.74 14.58 -16.04
CA LYS A 33 7.84 13.43 -16.96
C LYS A 33 6.88 12.32 -16.54
N ASN A 34 6.37 11.63 -17.56
CA ASN A 34 5.53 10.45 -17.45
C ASN A 34 6.00 9.38 -18.44
N PHE A 35 5.60 8.13 -18.22
CA PHE A 35 5.73 7.05 -19.20
C PHE A 35 4.40 6.32 -19.40
N ASP A 36 4.20 5.79 -20.60
CA ASP A 36 2.96 5.11 -20.98
C ASP A 36 2.83 3.74 -20.32
N VAL A 37 1.63 3.45 -19.80
CA VAL A 37 1.23 2.11 -19.36
C VAL A 37 0.41 1.49 -20.48
N LEU A 38 0.85 0.33 -20.96
CA LEU A 38 0.24 -0.36 -22.09
C LEU A 38 -0.62 -1.53 -21.61
N ASN A 39 -1.77 -1.72 -22.25
CA ASN A 39 -2.51 -2.97 -22.12
C ASN A 39 -1.78 -4.08 -22.91
N PRO A 40 -1.29 -5.15 -22.27
CA PRO A 40 -0.46 -6.15 -22.92
C PRO A 40 -1.22 -6.99 -23.96
N ALA A 41 -2.54 -7.08 -23.88
CA ALA A 41 -3.36 -7.83 -24.84
C ALA A 41 -3.57 -7.06 -26.16
N THR A 42 -3.42 -5.72 -26.15
CA THR A 42 -3.73 -4.88 -27.32
C THR A 42 -2.58 -3.97 -27.76
N GLY A 43 -1.58 -3.77 -26.91
CA GLY A 43 -0.49 -2.80 -27.12
C GLY A 43 -0.93 -1.33 -27.01
N LYS A 44 -2.18 -1.05 -26.65
CA LYS A 44 -2.70 0.32 -26.55
C LYS A 44 -2.39 0.94 -25.19
N VAL A 45 -2.14 2.24 -25.18
CA VAL A 45 -1.98 3.03 -23.95
C VAL A 45 -3.31 3.07 -23.19
N ILE A 46 -3.27 2.77 -21.89
CA ILE A 46 -4.44 2.86 -20.99
C ILE A 46 -4.38 4.07 -20.05
N GLY A 47 -3.17 4.62 -19.85
CA GLY A 47 -2.86 5.75 -19.00
C GLY A 47 -1.35 5.95 -18.96
N GLN A 48 -0.89 6.86 -18.12
CA GLN A 48 0.52 7.13 -17.89
C GLN A 48 0.85 7.00 -16.41
N ALA A 49 2.06 6.58 -16.08
CA ALA A 49 2.59 6.68 -14.73
C ALA A 49 3.54 7.87 -14.65
N ALA A 50 3.56 8.56 -13.50
CA ALA A 50 4.55 9.59 -13.25
C ALA A 50 5.95 8.98 -13.20
N ASP A 51 6.89 9.56 -13.96
CA ASP A 51 8.29 9.15 -14.02
C ASP A 51 9.07 9.88 -12.92
N GLY A 52 8.98 9.32 -11.71
CA GLY A 52 9.56 9.89 -10.50
C GLY A 52 11.07 9.72 -10.44
N ASP A 53 11.77 10.76 -9.97
CA ASP A 53 13.23 10.75 -9.83
C ASP A 53 13.69 10.85 -8.35
N ALA A 54 14.99 11.09 -8.16
CA ALA A 54 15.57 11.21 -6.82
C ALA A 54 14.94 12.34 -5.98
N GLN A 55 14.44 13.41 -6.60
CA GLN A 55 13.78 14.51 -5.91
C GLN A 55 12.40 14.09 -5.40
N ASP A 56 11.61 13.40 -6.22
CA ASP A 56 10.30 12.85 -5.81
C ASP A 56 10.46 11.88 -4.62
N VAL A 57 11.46 10.99 -4.70
CA VAL A 57 11.79 10.05 -3.63
C VAL A 57 12.23 10.80 -2.36
N ALA A 58 13.06 11.83 -2.47
CA ALA A 58 13.49 12.62 -1.32
C ALA A 58 12.31 13.34 -0.63
N ILE A 59 11.36 13.85 -1.41
CA ILE A 59 10.13 14.46 -0.89
C ILE A 59 9.30 13.41 -0.15
N ALA A 60 9.05 12.25 -0.76
CA ALA A 60 8.28 11.16 -0.14
C ALA A 60 8.92 10.68 1.18
N VAL A 61 10.25 10.48 1.19
CA VAL A 61 11.00 10.12 2.40
C VAL A 61 10.93 11.22 3.46
N GLY A 62 11.03 12.49 3.06
CA GLY A 62 10.91 13.64 3.96
C GLY A 62 9.55 13.70 4.65
N VAL A 63 8.46 13.43 3.92
CA VAL A 63 7.10 13.34 4.46
C VAL A 63 6.97 12.13 5.40
N ALA A 64 7.43 10.95 4.96
CA ALA A 64 7.37 9.74 5.77
C ALA A 64 8.10 9.90 7.11
N LYS A 65 9.28 10.54 7.10
CA LYS A 65 10.06 10.83 8.31
C LYS A 65 9.34 11.77 9.28
N LYS A 66 8.57 12.74 8.76
CA LYS A 66 7.75 13.64 9.60
C LYS A 66 6.57 12.88 10.22
N ALA A 67 5.86 12.07 9.42
CA ALA A 67 4.68 11.34 9.87
C ALA A 67 4.99 10.16 10.82
N GLN A 68 6.20 9.57 10.71
CA GLN A 68 6.55 8.34 11.42
C GLN A 68 6.46 8.48 12.95
N LYS A 69 6.81 9.63 13.52
CA LYS A 69 6.77 9.84 14.98
C LYS A 69 5.35 9.78 15.51
N ASP A 70 4.47 10.62 14.97
CA ASP A 70 3.07 10.68 15.37
C ASP A 70 2.34 9.34 15.10
N TRP A 71 2.70 8.64 14.02
CA TRP A 71 2.18 7.31 13.75
C TRP A 71 2.66 6.28 14.78
N ALA A 72 3.95 6.27 15.12
CA ALA A 72 4.53 5.33 16.09
C ALA A 72 3.98 5.54 17.51
N GLU A 73 3.70 6.79 17.89
CA GLU A 73 3.12 7.15 19.20
C GLU A 73 1.66 6.71 19.35
N ARG A 74 0.92 6.53 18.25
CA ARG A 74 -0.46 6.03 18.32
C ARG A 74 -0.50 4.64 18.97
N PRO A 75 -1.47 4.34 19.86
CA PRO A 75 -1.62 3.01 20.44
C PRO A 75 -1.66 1.92 19.37
N ALA A 76 -0.97 0.80 19.59
CA ALA A 76 -0.88 -0.28 18.60
C ALA A 76 -2.25 -0.79 18.14
N ARG A 77 -3.22 -0.85 19.07
CA ARG A 77 -4.61 -1.21 18.78
C ARG A 77 -5.32 -0.21 17.86
N GLU A 78 -5.02 1.09 17.99
CA GLU A 78 -5.58 2.11 17.10
C GLU A 78 -4.99 2.02 15.70
N ARG A 79 -3.68 1.82 15.59
CA ARG A 79 -3.05 1.54 14.29
C ARG A 79 -3.67 0.31 13.61
N GLY A 80 -3.82 -0.78 14.36
CA GLY A 80 -4.46 -1.99 13.86
C GLY A 80 -5.89 -1.79 13.38
N LYS A 81 -6.69 -0.99 14.10
CA LYS A 81 -8.06 -0.62 13.67
C LYS A 81 -8.04 0.14 12.35
N LEU A 82 -7.14 1.10 12.17
CA LEU A 82 -7.04 1.89 10.94
C LEU A 82 -6.59 1.03 9.75
N VAL A 83 -5.60 0.15 9.95
CA VAL A 83 -5.13 -0.78 8.91
C VAL A 83 -6.25 -1.78 8.54
N ALA A 84 -6.97 -2.32 9.52
CA ALA A 84 -8.10 -3.20 9.25
C ALA A 84 -9.27 -2.48 8.56
N GLU A 85 -9.52 -1.21 8.90
CA GLU A 85 -10.54 -0.39 8.23
C GLU A 85 -10.17 -0.13 6.77
N CYS A 86 -8.90 0.14 6.48
CA CYS A 86 -8.40 0.21 5.11
C CYS A 86 -8.73 -1.09 4.35
N GLY A 87 -8.49 -2.26 4.96
CA GLY A 87 -8.86 -3.56 4.37
C GLY A 87 -10.37 -3.69 4.08
N ARG A 88 -11.23 -3.20 4.99
CA ARG A 88 -12.70 -3.22 4.76
C ARG A 88 -13.12 -2.30 3.62
N VAL A 89 -12.50 -1.13 3.49
CA VAL A 89 -12.72 -0.24 2.34
C VAL A 89 -12.22 -0.94 1.08
N LEU A 90 -11.00 -1.47 1.05
CA LEU A 90 -10.47 -2.19 -0.11
C LEU A 90 -11.38 -3.36 -0.54
N MET A 91 -12.02 -4.04 0.41
CA MET A 91 -12.99 -5.10 0.12
C MET A 91 -14.16 -4.60 -0.72
N SER A 92 -14.72 -3.41 -0.43
CA SER A 92 -15.78 -2.81 -1.26
C SER A 92 -15.31 -2.34 -2.64
N HIS A 93 -13.98 -2.26 -2.87
CA HIS A 93 -13.36 -1.89 -4.14
C HIS A 93 -12.75 -3.08 -4.90
N THR A 94 -12.96 -4.32 -4.44
CA THR A 94 -12.39 -5.53 -5.08
C THR A 94 -12.66 -5.60 -6.59
N GLU A 95 -13.88 -5.28 -7.03
CA GLU A 95 -14.25 -5.35 -8.45
C GLU A 95 -13.57 -4.25 -9.28
N GLU A 96 -13.46 -3.04 -8.73
CA GLU A 96 -12.73 -1.93 -9.34
C GLU A 96 -11.24 -2.28 -9.51
N LEU A 97 -10.60 -2.69 -8.43
CA LEU A 97 -9.19 -3.06 -8.40
C LEU A 97 -8.89 -4.25 -9.31
N GLY A 98 -9.74 -5.29 -9.27
CA GLY A 98 -9.60 -6.47 -10.12
C GLY A 98 -9.67 -6.13 -11.61
N ARG A 99 -10.55 -5.20 -12.00
CA ARG A 99 -10.67 -4.73 -13.39
C ARG A 99 -9.46 -3.91 -13.82
N LEU A 100 -8.96 -3.03 -12.96
CA LEU A 100 -7.76 -2.24 -13.25
C LEU A 100 -6.53 -3.14 -13.44
N ILE A 101 -6.32 -4.09 -12.52
CA ILE A 101 -5.21 -5.05 -12.63
C ILE A 101 -5.33 -5.91 -13.88
N ALA A 102 -6.53 -6.41 -14.22
CA ALA A 102 -6.72 -7.14 -15.47
C ALA A 102 -6.37 -6.29 -16.71
N LEU A 103 -6.72 -5.00 -16.68
CA LEU A 103 -6.45 -4.06 -17.77
C LEU A 103 -4.94 -3.82 -17.97
N GLU A 104 -4.18 -3.62 -16.90
CA GLU A 104 -2.74 -3.30 -16.98
C GLU A 104 -1.84 -4.53 -17.14
N SER A 105 -2.21 -5.67 -16.55
CA SER A 105 -1.34 -6.85 -16.49
C SER A 105 -1.73 -7.95 -17.48
N GLY A 106 -2.94 -7.90 -18.03
CA GLY A 106 -3.48 -8.93 -18.92
C GLY A 106 -3.90 -10.23 -18.22
N LYS A 107 -3.85 -10.29 -16.88
CA LYS A 107 -4.30 -11.43 -16.09
C LYS A 107 -5.78 -11.73 -16.27
N ALA A 108 -6.15 -13.00 -16.06
CA ALA A 108 -7.53 -13.40 -16.12
C ALA A 108 -8.35 -12.74 -15.00
N LEU A 109 -9.28 -11.85 -15.36
CA LEU A 109 -10.08 -11.07 -14.42
C LEU A 109 -10.74 -11.94 -13.33
N ARG A 110 -11.36 -13.06 -13.71
CA ARG A 110 -12.15 -13.89 -12.79
C ARG A 110 -11.29 -14.70 -11.83
N THR A 111 -10.22 -15.33 -12.33
CA THR A 111 -9.46 -16.35 -11.58
C THR A 111 -8.19 -15.80 -10.95
N GLU A 112 -7.70 -14.65 -11.40
CA GLU A 112 -6.45 -14.06 -10.92
C GLU A 112 -6.67 -12.66 -10.37
N SER A 113 -7.10 -11.69 -11.19
CA SER A 113 -7.11 -10.28 -10.76
C SER A 113 -8.09 -9.98 -9.63
N ARG A 114 -9.30 -10.54 -9.67
CA ARG A 114 -10.25 -10.43 -8.54
C ARG A 114 -9.75 -11.13 -7.29
N VAL A 115 -9.11 -12.29 -7.45
CA VAL A 115 -8.54 -13.03 -6.32
C VAL A 115 -7.43 -12.21 -5.68
N GLU A 116 -6.56 -11.61 -6.48
CA GLU A 116 -5.48 -10.75 -6.00
C GLU A 116 -6.02 -9.52 -5.25
N ALA A 117 -7.05 -8.86 -5.77
CA ALA A 117 -7.70 -7.73 -5.11
C ALA A 117 -8.39 -8.12 -3.78
N SER A 118 -9.02 -9.29 -3.71
CA SER A 118 -9.58 -9.81 -2.46
C SER A 118 -8.48 -10.12 -1.44
N VAL A 119 -7.39 -10.77 -1.87
CA VAL A 119 -6.28 -11.10 -0.97
C VAL A 119 -5.59 -9.82 -0.45
N LEU A 120 -5.48 -8.77 -1.27
CA LEU A 120 -5.04 -7.45 -0.80
C LEU A 120 -5.88 -6.99 0.39
N ALA A 121 -7.20 -6.96 0.24
CA ALA A 121 -8.10 -6.52 1.31
C ALA A 121 -7.97 -7.38 2.57
N ASP A 122 -7.93 -8.70 2.41
CA ASP A 122 -7.79 -9.65 3.52
C ASP A 122 -6.46 -9.48 4.26
N MET A 123 -5.35 -9.22 3.57
CA MET A 123 -4.04 -8.99 4.20
C MET A 123 -4.06 -7.77 5.12
N PHE A 124 -4.70 -6.67 4.70
CA PHE A 124 -4.86 -5.49 5.56
C PHE A 124 -5.70 -5.79 6.81
N VAL A 125 -6.80 -6.56 6.66
CA VAL A 125 -7.60 -6.99 7.83
C VAL A 125 -6.78 -7.89 8.76
N PHE A 126 -6.06 -8.86 8.20
CA PHE A 126 -5.22 -9.81 8.94
C PHE A 126 -4.14 -9.09 9.75
N PHE A 127 -3.30 -8.28 9.12
CA PHE A 127 -2.22 -7.56 9.80
C PHE A 127 -2.75 -6.49 10.76
N GLY A 128 -3.87 -5.83 10.42
CA GLY A 128 -4.56 -4.94 11.35
C GLY A 128 -4.97 -5.65 12.65
N GLY A 129 -5.39 -6.92 12.56
CA GLY A 129 -5.69 -7.77 13.72
C GLY A 129 -4.46 -8.15 14.56
N LEU A 130 -3.27 -8.20 13.96
CA LEU A 130 -2.01 -8.56 14.64
C LEU A 130 -1.31 -7.37 15.32
N ALA A 131 -1.79 -6.14 15.13
CA ALA A 131 -1.06 -4.95 15.57
C ALA A 131 -0.76 -4.92 17.09
N SER A 132 -1.64 -5.46 17.93
CA SER A 132 -1.42 -5.57 19.39
C SER A 132 -0.62 -6.80 19.83
N GLU A 133 -0.32 -7.72 18.90
CA GLU A 133 0.34 -8.99 19.20
C GLU A 133 1.87 -8.92 19.11
N LEU A 134 2.42 -7.79 18.67
CA LEU A 134 3.86 -7.52 18.65
C LEU A 134 4.36 -7.23 20.07
N LYS A 135 4.63 -8.29 20.83
CA LYS A 135 5.06 -8.23 22.22
C LYS A 135 6.58 -8.29 22.34
N GLY A 136 7.11 -7.61 23.36
CA GLY A 136 8.43 -7.86 23.90
C GLY A 136 8.44 -9.07 24.83
N GLU A 137 9.58 -9.33 25.44
CA GLU A 137 9.78 -10.48 26.33
C GLU A 137 10.34 -10.03 27.68
N THR A 138 9.94 -10.70 28.75
CA THR A 138 10.62 -10.61 30.05
C THR A 138 11.66 -11.71 30.14
N VAL A 139 12.92 -11.36 30.37
CA VAL A 139 14.04 -12.31 30.34
C VAL A 139 14.54 -12.57 31.76
N PRO A 140 14.52 -13.83 32.26
CA PRO A 140 14.97 -14.16 33.61
C PRO A 140 16.51 -14.28 33.66
N PHE A 141 17.21 -13.17 33.43
CA PHE A 141 18.68 -13.16 33.38
C PHE A 141 19.33 -13.21 34.77
N ASN A 142 18.91 -12.34 35.68
CA ASN A 142 19.45 -12.24 37.04
C ASN A 142 18.33 -11.95 38.05
N PRO A 143 18.28 -12.64 39.22
CA PRO A 143 17.23 -12.43 40.22
C PRO A 143 17.12 -11.00 40.77
N ASN A 144 18.19 -10.21 40.70
CA ASN A 144 18.23 -8.84 41.18
C ASN A 144 18.10 -7.79 40.06
N MET A 145 17.74 -8.21 38.83
CA MET A 145 17.59 -7.31 37.69
C MET A 145 16.31 -7.61 36.90
N MET A 146 15.49 -6.59 36.66
CA MET A 146 14.40 -6.69 35.69
C MET A 146 14.96 -6.50 34.27
N THR A 147 14.90 -7.55 33.45
CA THR A 147 15.34 -7.51 32.06
C THR A 147 14.13 -7.69 31.14
N LEU A 148 13.96 -6.77 30.19
CA LEU A 148 12.87 -6.80 29.21
C LEU A 148 13.36 -6.39 27.82
N THR A 149 12.68 -6.89 26.79
CA THR A 149 12.83 -6.40 25.41
C THR A 149 11.58 -5.63 25.00
N THR A 150 11.76 -4.63 24.14
CA THR A 150 10.66 -3.91 23.49
C THR A 150 10.71 -4.16 21.98
N ARG A 151 9.55 -4.04 21.32
CA ARG A 151 9.45 -4.07 19.86
C ARG A 151 9.13 -2.65 19.40
N GLU A 152 10.06 -2.05 18.66
CA GLU A 152 9.94 -0.70 18.14
C GLU A 152 9.93 -0.73 16.60
N PRO A 153 9.19 0.16 15.93
CA PRO A 153 9.25 0.29 14.48
C PRO A 153 10.67 0.63 14.02
N VAL A 154 11.11 0.05 12.91
CA VAL A 154 12.44 0.34 12.33
C VAL A 154 12.55 1.78 11.78
N GLY A 155 11.41 2.40 11.45
CA GLY A 155 11.35 3.76 10.91
C GLY A 155 10.84 3.78 9.47
N VAL A 156 11.43 4.60 8.62
CA VAL A 156 11.03 4.73 7.21
C VAL A 156 11.53 3.53 6.41
N VAL A 157 10.62 2.85 5.70
CA VAL A 157 10.90 1.65 4.92
C VAL A 157 10.70 1.92 3.43
N GLY A 158 11.71 1.62 2.61
CA GLY A 158 11.59 1.57 1.15
C GLY A 158 11.07 0.21 0.68
N ALA A 159 9.86 0.18 0.14
CA ALA A 159 9.21 -1.04 -0.33
C ALA A 159 9.19 -1.09 -1.88
N ILE A 160 10.09 -1.88 -2.48
CA ILE A 160 10.17 -2.08 -3.93
C ILE A 160 9.48 -3.40 -4.31
N ILE A 161 8.57 -3.36 -5.28
CA ILE A 161 7.80 -4.52 -5.75
C ILE A 161 7.97 -4.75 -7.26
N PRO A 162 7.92 -6.00 -7.74
CA PRO A 162 7.81 -6.33 -9.16
C PRO A 162 6.37 -6.25 -9.67
N TRP A 163 6.21 -6.36 -10.99
CA TRP A 163 4.95 -6.16 -11.72
C TRP A 163 4.03 -7.39 -11.80
N ASN A 164 4.50 -8.58 -11.41
CA ASN A 164 3.79 -9.82 -11.70
C ASN A 164 2.59 -10.09 -10.78
N VAL A 165 2.56 -9.55 -9.56
CA VAL A 165 1.43 -9.67 -8.60
C VAL A 165 1.35 -8.40 -7.73
N PRO A 166 1.16 -7.22 -8.33
CA PRO A 166 1.45 -5.93 -7.69
C PRO A 166 0.61 -5.63 -6.45
N LEU A 167 -0.69 -5.96 -6.44
CA LEU A 167 -1.55 -5.69 -5.27
C LEU A 167 -1.15 -6.58 -4.09
N LEU A 168 -0.93 -7.87 -4.35
CA LEU A 168 -0.50 -8.80 -3.29
C LEU A 168 0.85 -8.38 -2.71
N LEU A 169 1.82 -8.08 -3.58
CA LEU A 169 3.18 -7.74 -3.16
C LEU A 169 3.24 -6.40 -2.44
N MET A 170 2.34 -5.47 -2.78
CA MET A 170 2.12 -4.25 -2.00
C MET A 170 1.54 -4.59 -0.61
N ALA A 171 0.50 -5.42 -0.54
CA ALA A 171 -0.16 -5.79 0.71
C ALA A 171 0.80 -6.37 1.74
N ILE A 172 1.62 -7.35 1.33
CA ILE A 172 2.56 -8.05 2.23
C ILE A 172 3.75 -7.18 2.67
N LYS A 173 3.93 -5.99 2.09
CA LYS A 173 4.94 -5.02 2.52
C LYS A 173 4.34 -3.90 3.36
N VAL A 174 3.23 -3.32 2.90
CA VAL A 174 2.62 -2.13 3.51
C VAL A 174 1.83 -2.48 4.77
N ALA A 175 1.05 -3.56 4.75
CA ALA A 175 0.21 -3.91 5.89
C ALA A 175 0.98 -4.32 7.17
N PRO A 176 2.12 -5.06 7.10
CA PRO A 176 2.92 -5.38 8.29
C PRO A 176 3.93 -4.32 8.73
N ALA A 177 4.20 -3.29 7.92
CA ALA A 177 5.20 -2.25 8.21
C ALA A 177 4.71 -1.21 9.22
#